data_AF-A0A7J4EEM8-F1
#
_entry.id   AF-A0A7J4EEM8-F1
#
_cell.length_a   1.000
_cell.length_b   1.000
_cell.length_c   1.000
_cell.angle_alpha   90.00
_cell.angle_beta   90.00
_cell.angle_gamma   90.00
#
_symmetry.space_group_name_H-M   'P 1'
#
loop_
_entity.id
_entity.type
_entity.pdbx_description
1 polymer ?
#
loop_
_entity_poly.entity_id
_entity_poly.type
_entity_poly.pdbx_seq_one_letter_code
_entity_poly.pdbx_strand_id
1 'polypeptide(L)'
;MREYKIKKGYKPDLNKVLSKYFCVSGDVEKGFYFDAEGFGRIFIQQKGSSLFIETKPSQSKSVDYSVIKKWNDFLYEATGKTAKERKKEFSKL
;
A
#
# COMPACT_ATOMS: atom_id res chain seq x y z
N MET A 1 8.00 2.49 -8.81
CA MET A 1 6.93 3.09 -7.98
C MET A 1 5.58 2.82 -8.65
N ARG A 2 4.55 2.42 -7.90
CA ARG A 2 3.18 2.16 -8.37
C ARG A 2 2.23 3.21 -7.78
N GLU A 3 1.30 3.71 -8.58
CA GLU A 3 0.22 4.59 -8.14
C GLU A 3 -1.05 3.77 -7.88
N TYR A 4 -1.69 4.00 -6.72
CA TYR A 4 -3.00 3.49 -6.39
C TYR A 4 -3.95 4.65 -6.11
N LYS A 5 -5.01 4.78 -6.92
CA LYS A 5 -6.01 5.84 -6.72
C LYS A 5 -6.94 5.49 -5.56
N ILE A 6 -7.17 6.44 -4.66
CA ILE A 6 -8.14 6.35 -3.57
C ILE A 6 -9.55 6.56 -4.15
N LYS A 7 -10.51 5.76 -3.70
CA LYS A 7 -11.91 5.83 -4.14
C LYS A 7 -12.52 7.18 -3.77
N LYS A 8 -13.30 7.78 -4.69
CA LYS A 8 -13.93 9.09 -4.46
C LYS A 8 -14.83 9.06 -3.22
N GLY A 9 -14.64 10.02 -2.32
CA GLY A 9 -15.39 10.10 -1.05
C GLY A 9 -14.86 9.18 0.06
N TYR A 10 -13.91 8.29 -0.23
CA TYR A 10 -13.24 7.48 0.77
C TYR A 10 -12.10 8.28 1.40
N LYS A 11 -12.15 8.47 2.72
CA LYS A 11 -11.14 9.20 3.50
C LYS A 11 -10.49 8.24 4.51
N PRO A 12 -9.54 7.40 4.06
CA PRO A 12 -8.85 6.48 4.95
C PRO A 12 -7.91 7.24 5.89
N ASP A 13 -7.83 6.80 7.15
CA ASP A 13 -6.76 7.19 8.05
C ASP A 13 -5.53 6.30 7.75
N LEU A 14 -4.67 6.78 6.85
CA LEU A 14 -3.51 6.01 6.40
C LEU A 14 -2.54 5.67 7.52
N ASN A 15 -2.37 6.55 8.51
CA ASN A 15 -1.48 6.26 9.64
C ASN A 15 -2.04 5.15 10.51
N LYS A 16 -3.35 5.13 10.75
CA LYS A 16 -4.00 4.02 11.45
C LYS A 16 -3.94 2.71 10.67
N VAL A 17 -4.13 2.76 9.35
CA VAL A 17 -3.99 1.58 8.47
C VAL A 17 -2.54 1.07 8.49
N LEU A 18 -1.55 1.94 8.33
CA LEU A 18 -0.12 1.58 8.39
C LEU A 18 0.27 0.99 9.75
N SER A 19 -0.22 1.57 10.84
CA SER A 19 0.03 1.04 12.19
C SER A 19 -0.61 -0.34 12.37
N LYS A 20 -1.80 -0.57 11.82
CA LYS A 20 -2.50 -1.87 11.90
C LYS A 20 -1.77 -2.98 11.13
N TYR A 21 -1.26 -2.68 9.93
CA TYR A 21 -0.67 -3.70 9.07
C TYR A 21 0.84 -3.86 9.25
N PHE A 22 1.56 -2.79 9.54
CA PHE A 22 3.02 -2.78 9.55
C PHE A 22 3.61 -2.27 10.87
N CYS A 23 2.79 -1.88 11.85
CA CYS A 23 3.23 -1.28 13.12
C CYS A 23 4.12 -0.03 12.90
N VAL A 24 3.86 0.72 11.82
CA VAL A 24 4.59 1.95 11.47
C VAL A 24 3.66 3.15 11.45
N SER A 25 4.22 4.32 11.71
CA SER A 25 3.57 5.61 11.52
C SER A 25 4.57 6.60 10.96
N GLY A 26 4.10 7.60 10.20
CA GLY A 26 4.99 8.58 9.60
C GLY A 26 4.26 9.70 8.87
N ASP A 27 5.02 10.60 8.27
CA ASP A 27 4.50 11.67 7.43
C ASP A 27 4.20 11.12 6.03
N VAL A 28 2.95 10.67 5.84
CA VAL A 28 2.50 10.10 4.56
C VAL A 28 2.46 11.14 3.44
N GLU A 29 2.35 12.44 3.73
CA GLU A 29 2.29 13.48 2.70
C GLU A 29 3.68 13.76 2.11
N LYS A 30 4.70 13.89 2.97
CA LYS A 30 6.10 13.96 2.51
C LYS A 30 6.59 12.64 1.95
N GLY A 31 6.02 11.55 2.45
CA GLY A 31 6.39 10.19 2.13
C GLY A 31 7.60 9.73 2.93
N PHE A 32 7.65 8.43 3.21
CA PHE A 32 8.71 7.84 4.01
C PHE A 32 8.96 6.38 3.64
N TYR A 33 10.14 5.89 4.03
CA TYR A 33 10.52 4.49 3.89
C TYR A 33 10.36 3.76 5.22
N PHE A 34 9.93 2.51 5.16
CA PHE A 34 9.91 1.59 6.28
C PHE A 34 10.20 0.17 5.83
N ASP A 35 10.65 -0.69 6.74
CA ASP A 35 10.83 -2.11 6.48
C ASP A 35 9.57 -2.87 6.89
N ALA A 36 9.08 -3.71 5.99
CA ALA A 36 7.92 -4.54 6.21
C ALA A 36 8.33 -6.01 6.06
N GLU A 37 8.09 -6.78 7.12
CA GLU A 37 8.38 -8.20 7.14
C GLU A 37 7.66 -8.91 5.98
N GLY A 38 8.42 -9.66 5.16
CA GLY A 38 7.91 -10.37 3.99
C GLY A 38 7.81 -9.53 2.71
N PHE A 39 7.97 -8.22 2.78
CA PHE A 39 7.94 -7.31 1.63
C PHE A 39 9.28 -6.62 1.34
N GLY A 40 10.14 -6.52 2.36
CA GLY A 40 11.37 -5.73 2.29
C GLY A 40 11.10 -4.25 2.57
N ARG A 41 11.85 -3.37 1.90
CA ARG A 41 11.76 -1.93 2.13
C ARG A 41 10.65 -1.32 1.28
N ILE A 42 9.71 -0.64 1.94
CA ILE A 42 8.55 -0.01 1.31
C ILE A 42 8.68 1.51 1.44
N PHE A 43 8.46 2.22 0.34
CA PHE A 43 8.16 3.65 0.34
C PHE A 43 6.66 3.85 0.23
N ILE A 44 6.11 4.79 0.99
CA ILE A 44 4.72 5.23 0.84
C ILE A 44 4.63 6.74 0.82
N GLN A 45 3.82 7.28 -0.07
CA GLN A 45 3.49 8.70 -0.13
C GLN A 45 2.05 8.91 -0.63
N GLN A 46 1.27 9.74 0.05
CA GLN A 46 -0.03 10.20 -0.41
C GLN A 46 0.10 11.59 -1.04
N LYS A 47 -0.45 11.76 -2.25
CA LYS A 47 -0.66 13.08 -2.86
C LYS A 47 -2.11 13.18 -3.32
N GLY A 48 -2.90 13.99 -2.61
CA GLY A 48 -4.33 14.14 -2.88
C GLY A 48 -5.05 12.79 -2.82
N SER A 49 -5.71 12.41 -3.92
CA SER A 49 -6.43 11.15 -4.07
C SER A 49 -5.59 9.99 -4.59
N SER A 50 -4.26 10.10 -4.58
CA SER A 50 -3.35 9.06 -5.08
C SER A 50 -2.36 8.63 -4.00
N LEU A 51 -2.16 7.32 -3.89
CA LEU A 51 -1.22 6.67 -3.00
C LEU A 51 -0.08 6.05 -3.82
N PHE A 52 1.12 6.58 -3.66
CA PHE A 52 2.33 6.13 -4.33
C PHE A 52 3.07 5.16 -3.43
N ILE A 53 3.38 3.98 -3.95
CA ILE A 53 4.05 2.92 -3.21
C ILE A 53 5.21 2.37 -4.03
N GLU A 54 6.37 2.19 -3.40
CA GLU A 54 7.51 1.50 -3.99
C GLU A 54 7.94 0.37 -3.07
N THR A 55 8.03 -0.86 -3.58
CA THR A 55 8.45 -2.04 -2.82
C THR A 55 9.80 -2.52 -3.36
N LYS A 56 10.83 -2.52 -2.51
CA LYS A 56 12.14 -3.11 -2.78
C LYS A 56 12.24 -4.43 -2.01
N PRO A 57 12.09 -5.59 -2.68
CA PRO A 57 12.15 -6.88 -2.01
C PRO A 57 13.55 -7.14 -1.45
N SER A 58 13.63 -7.60 -0.20
CA SER A 58 14.86 -8.18 0.34
C SER A 58 15.06 -9.57 -0.28
N GLN A 59 16.27 -9.87 -0.77
CA GLN A 59 16.62 -11.02 -1.62
C GLN A 59 16.37 -12.43 -1.05
N SER A 60 15.72 -12.58 0.10
CA SER A 60 15.43 -13.88 0.70
C SER A 60 14.07 -13.87 1.38
N LYS A 61 13.06 -14.42 0.70
CA LYS A 61 11.94 -15.16 1.31
C LYS A 61 11.00 -15.65 0.20
N SER A 62 10.59 -16.90 0.30
CA SER A 62 9.48 -17.46 -0.47
C SER A 62 8.24 -16.61 -0.23
N VAL A 63 7.57 -16.15 -1.30
CA VAL A 63 6.34 -15.37 -1.20
C VAL A 63 5.25 -16.27 -0.63
N ASP A 64 4.98 -16.12 0.67
CA ASP A 64 3.88 -16.79 1.35
C ASP A 64 2.54 -16.16 0.92
N TYR A 65 1.52 -16.99 0.71
CA TYR A 65 0.15 -16.56 0.47
C TYR A 65 -0.36 -15.59 1.55
N SER A 66 0.07 -15.77 2.81
CA SER A 66 -0.26 -14.88 3.92
C SER A 66 0.17 -13.44 3.68
N VAL A 67 1.36 -13.24 3.08
CA VAL A 67 1.93 -11.94 2.71
C VAL A 67 1.10 -11.31 1.58
N ILE A 68 0.75 -12.09 0.54
CA ILE A 68 -0.08 -11.60 -0.57
C ILE A 68 -1.46 -11.15 -0.08
N LYS A 69 -2.08 -11.93 0.82
CA LYS A 69 -3.38 -11.58 1.41
C LYS A 69 -3.30 -10.30 2.23
N LYS A 70 -2.33 -10.22 3.14
CA LYS A 70 -2.07 -9.02 3.97
C LYS A 70 -1.90 -7.76 3.12
N TRP A 71 -1.17 -7.86 2.00
CA TRP A 71 -0.98 -6.74 1.07
C TRP A 71 -2.26 -6.29 0.40
N ASN A 72 -3.10 -7.25 -0.01
CA ASN A 72 -4.36 -6.93 -0.67
C ASN A 72 -5.37 -6.29 0.29
N ASP A 73 -5.43 -6.78 1.53
CA ASP A 73 -6.27 -6.22 2.58
C ASP A 73 -5.81 -4.81 2.94
N PHE A 74 -4.50 -4.61 3.10
CA PHE A 74 -3.90 -3.27 3.28
C PHE A 74 -4.31 -2.32 2.15
N LEU A 75 -4.14 -2.71 0.89
CA LEU A 75 -4.48 -1.85 -0.25
C LEU A 75 -5.99 -1.56 -0.31
N TYR A 76 -6.84 -2.50 0.09
CA TYR A 76 -8.28 -2.26 0.19
C TYR A 76 -8.60 -1.22 1.27
N GLU A 77 -8.06 -1.36 2.48
CA GLU A 77 -8.29 -0.37 3.56
C GLU A 77 -7.63 0.98 3.27
N ALA A 78 -6.51 1.00 2.55
CA ALA A 78 -5.80 2.24 2.21
C ALA A 78 -6.43 3.01 1.03
N THR A 79 -7.20 2.34 0.17
CA THR A 79 -7.71 2.96 -1.07
C THR A 79 -9.22 2.84 -1.26
N GLY A 80 -9.89 1.95 -0.53
CA GLY A 80 -11.28 1.58 -0.71
C GLY A 80 -11.54 0.77 -1.98
N LYS A 81 -10.50 0.27 -2.65
CA LYS A 81 -10.60 -0.45 -3.93
C LYS A 81 -10.23 -1.92 -3.80
N THR A 82 -11.14 -2.76 -4.29
CA THR A 82 -10.93 -4.20 -4.41
C THR A 82 -9.80 -4.52 -5.39
N ALA A 83 -9.24 -5.72 -5.31
CA ALA A 83 -8.24 -6.19 -6.28
C ALA A 83 -8.76 -6.14 -7.73
N LYS A 84 -10.07 -6.40 -7.94
CA LYS A 84 -10.73 -6.34 -9.24
C LYS A 84 -10.79 -4.90 -9.79
N GLU A 85 -11.17 -3.93 -8.96
CA GLU A 85 -11.14 -2.50 -9.32
C GLU A 85 -9.71 -2.05 -9.65
N ARG A 86 -8.73 -2.39 -8.80
CA ARG A 86 -7.32 -2.06 -9.01
C ARG A 86 -6.77 -2.63 -10.32
N LYS A 87 -7.10 -3.89 -10.65
CA LYS A 87 -6.71 -4.52 -11.92
C LYS A 87 -7.32 -3.80 -13.12
N LYS A 88 -8.62 -3.46 -13.05
CA LYS A 88 -9.33 -2.75 -14.13
C LYS A 88 -8.73 -1.37 -14.41
N GLU A 89 -8.30 -0.65 -13.37
CA GLU A 89 -7.63 0.64 -13.53
C GLU A 89 -6.21 0.50 -14.06
N PHE A 90 -5.49 -0.54 -13.62
CA PHE A 90 -4.16 -0.83 -14.11
C PHE A 90 -4.14 -1.16 -15.61
N SER A 91 -5.17 -1.86 -16.11
CA SER A 91 -5.30 -2.15 -17.55
C SER A 91 -5.70 -0.96 -18.42
N LYS A 92 -6.00 0.20 -17.83
CA LYS A 92 -6.32 1.44 -18.55
C LYS A 92 -5.16 2.43 -18.62
N LEU A 93 -4.07 2.12 -17.92
CA LEU A 93 -2.78 2.80 -18.02
C LEU A 93 -1.99 2.21 -19.19
#